data_AF-A0A952GBJ6-F1
#
_entry.id   AF-A0A952GBJ6-F1
#
_cell.length_a   1.000
_cell.length_b   1.000
_cell.length_c   1.000
_cell.angle_alpha   90.00
_cell.angle_beta   90.00
_cell.angle_gamma   90.00
#
_symmetry.space_group_name_H-M   'P 1'
#
loop_
_entity.id
_entity.type
_entity.pdbx_description
1 polymer ?
#
loop_
_entity_poly.entity_id
_entity_poly.type
_entity_poly.pdbx_seq_one_letter_code
_entity_poly.pdbx_strand_id
1 'polypeptide(L)'
;IAAVLLTLSVPALTRVRAAWIMPAGAVAVLAVTTVIAHHFYLQECDDEDAPGAHIVLFARGGGVMPTDEYTVRDADNDALQQGNPVWWIAGKPDAPAPVLGTEMRMRVLGLPPRPEDVTWNTEHTRMQVLWPRSFWLIVNRRAYPAWQVTSNGAPVPITERADGLMAIPLPAGPNNVEIHYHHTPAELLGLVLSLMGILLAILIRRIEHFS
;
A
#
# COMPACT_ATOMS: atom_id res chain seq x y z
N ILE A 1 1.05 -16.71 -9.21
CA ILE A 1 0.24 -17.93 -8.94
C ILE A 1 -0.57 -18.37 -10.18
N ALA A 2 -1.32 -17.49 -10.85
CA ALA A 2 -2.06 -17.83 -12.08
C ALA A 2 -1.18 -18.40 -13.23
N ALA A 3 0.04 -17.89 -13.40
CA ALA A 3 0.98 -18.38 -14.42
C ALA A 3 1.49 -19.82 -14.18
N VAL A 4 1.64 -20.22 -12.92
CA VAL A 4 2.14 -21.56 -12.54
C VAL A 4 1.08 -22.63 -12.80
N LEU A 5 -0.20 -22.29 -12.61
CA LEU A 5 -1.31 -23.19 -12.91
C LEU A 5 -1.48 -23.43 -14.42
N LEU A 6 -1.14 -22.45 -15.26
CA LEU A 6 -1.13 -22.58 -16.73
C LEU A 6 -0.01 -23.49 -17.24
N THR A 7 1.12 -23.59 -16.54
CA THR A 7 2.23 -24.49 -16.91
C THR A 7 2.02 -25.95 -16.48
N LEU A 8 1.20 -26.19 -15.45
CA LEU A 8 0.97 -27.55 -14.92
C LEU A 8 -0.08 -28.36 -15.71
N SER A 9 -0.85 -27.74 -16.60
CA SER A 9 -1.79 -28.41 -17.52
C SER A 9 -1.15 -28.84 -18.85
N VAL A 10 0.15 -28.62 -19.03
CA VAL A 10 0.90 -28.94 -20.26
C VAL A 10 0.96 -30.45 -20.62
N PRO A 11 1.09 -31.42 -19.70
CA PRO A 11 1.25 -32.81 -20.11
C PRO A 11 -0.02 -33.44 -20.70
N ALA A 12 -1.19 -32.85 -20.47
CA ALA A 12 -2.45 -33.43 -20.88
C ALA A 12 -3.03 -32.82 -22.19
N LEU A 13 -2.39 -31.77 -22.71
CA LEU A 13 -2.64 -31.19 -24.04
C LEU A 13 -1.97 -31.91 -25.22
N THR A 14 -1.27 -33.03 -24.99
CA THR A 14 -0.45 -33.72 -26.02
C THR A 14 -1.24 -34.42 -27.13
N ARG A 15 -2.59 -34.44 -27.08
CA ARG A 15 -3.44 -35.08 -28.11
C ARG A 15 -4.12 -34.14 -29.10
N VAL A 16 -4.02 -32.82 -28.95
CA VAL A 16 -4.63 -31.85 -29.89
C VAL A 16 -3.54 -31.29 -30.81
N ARG A 17 -3.78 -31.26 -32.14
CA ARG A 17 -2.85 -30.73 -33.17
C ARG A 17 -2.40 -29.26 -32.95
N ALA A 18 -2.92 -28.58 -31.93
CA ALA A 18 -2.50 -27.25 -31.46
C ALA A 18 -1.42 -27.29 -30.35
N ALA A 19 -0.72 -28.43 -30.20
CA ALA A 19 0.20 -28.73 -29.08
C ALA A 19 1.31 -27.69 -28.82
N TRP A 20 1.66 -26.85 -29.80
CA TRP A 20 2.71 -25.83 -29.65
C TRP A 20 2.18 -24.39 -29.51
N ILE A 21 0.94 -24.13 -29.89
CA ILE A 21 0.38 -22.75 -29.94
C ILE A 21 -0.01 -22.28 -28.53
N MET A 22 -0.63 -23.16 -27.74
CA MET A 22 -1.02 -22.88 -26.35
C MET A 22 0.18 -22.59 -25.43
N PRO A 23 1.24 -23.44 -25.38
CA PRO A 23 2.40 -23.13 -24.54
C PRO A 23 3.17 -21.90 -25.02
N ALA A 24 3.32 -21.69 -26.34
CA ALA A 24 3.96 -20.49 -26.87
C ALA A 24 3.18 -19.21 -26.52
N GLY A 25 1.85 -19.24 -26.60
CA GLY A 25 1.00 -18.12 -26.20
C GLY A 25 1.10 -17.81 -24.71
N ALA A 26 1.11 -18.83 -23.85
CA ALA A 26 1.28 -18.65 -22.41
C ALA A 26 2.65 -18.06 -22.05
N VAL A 27 3.72 -18.52 -22.70
CA VAL A 27 5.06 -17.97 -22.53
C VAL A 27 5.14 -16.51 -23.00
N ALA A 28 4.50 -16.17 -24.13
CA ALA A 28 4.45 -14.80 -24.62
C ALA A 28 3.70 -13.87 -23.66
N VAL A 29 2.55 -14.30 -23.12
CA VAL A 29 1.80 -13.54 -22.11
C VAL A 29 2.63 -13.36 -20.84
N LEU A 30 3.34 -14.39 -20.38
CA LEU A 30 4.22 -14.29 -19.23
C LEU A 30 5.35 -13.28 -19.49
N ALA A 31 6.03 -13.38 -20.63
CA ALA A 31 7.12 -12.47 -20.97
C ALA A 31 6.65 -11.01 -21.04
N VAL A 32 5.52 -10.74 -21.70
CA VAL A 32 4.94 -9.39 -21.81
C VAL A 32 4.54 -8.86 -20.43
N THR A 33 3.85 -9.67 -19.63
CA THR A 33 3.44 -9.22 -18.28
C THR A 33 4.63 -9.02 -17.36
N THR A 34 5.70 -9.83 -17.47
CA THR A 34 6.96 -9.62 -16.74
C THR A 34 7.65 -8.33 -17.17
N VAL A 35 7.73 -8.02 -18.47
CA VAL A 35 8.35 -6.78 -18.96
C VAL A 35 7.54 -5.55 -18.49
N ILE A 36 6.22 -5.60 -18.59
CA ILE A 36 5.35 -4.53 -18.09
C ILE A 36 5.53 -4.39 -16.58
N ALA A 37 5.46 -5.50 -15.83
CA ALA A 37 5.61 -5.45 -14.39
C ALA A 37 6.98 -4.90 -13.97
N HIS A 38 8.04 -5.31 -14.66
CA HIS A 38 9.38 -4.79 -14.44
C HIS A 38 9.44 -3.29 -14.73
N HIS A 39 8.85 -2.82 -15.83
CA HIS A 39 8.89 -1.41 -16.20
C HIS A 39 8.13 -0.50 -15.21
N PHE A 40 7.02 -0.98 -14.64
CA PHE A 40 6.16 -0.17 -13.77
C PHE A 40 6.41 -0.35 -12.27
N TYR A 41 6.91 -1.52 -11.85
CA TYR A 41 6.98 -1.89 -10.43
C TYR A 41 8.36 -2.36 -9.97
N LEU A 42 9.37 -2.48 -10.85
CA LEU A 42 10.72 -2.73 -10.36
C LEU A 42 11.17 -1.51 -9.57
N GLN A 43 11.49 -1.74 -8.30
CA GLN A 43 12.26 -0.80 -7.49
C GLN A 43 13.72 -1.25 -7.59
N GLU A 44 14.59 -0.33 -8.00
CA GLU A 44 16.03 -0.59 -7.95
C GLU A 44 16.44 -0.71 -6.48
N CYS A 45 17.42 -1.56 -6.18
CA CYS A 45 18.02 -1.53 -4.85
C CYS A 45 18.88 -0.28 -4.78
N ASP A 46 18.54 0.61 -3.85
CA ASP A 46 19.37 1.75 -3.54
C ASP A 46 20.69 1.29 -2.88
N ASP A 47 21.76 2.06 -3.01
CA ASP A 47 23.06 1.72 -2.41
C ASP A 47 22.95 1.60 -0.87
N GLU A 48 22.00 2.32 -0.27
CA GLU A 48 21.63 2.25 1.14
C GLU A 48 21.01 0.88 1.54
N ASP A 49 20.33 0.20 0.63
CA ASP A 49 19.70 -1.13 0.86
C ASP A 49 20.69 -2.29 0.70
N ALA A 50 21.94 -2.00 0.30
CA ALA A 50 22.96 -3.03 0.17
C ALA A 50 23.26 -3.68 1.54
N PRO A 51 23.52 -5.00 1.59
CA PRO A 51 23.83 -5.69 2.85
C PRO A 51 24.97 -5.05 3.65
N GLY A 52 25.95 -4.46 2.96
CA GLY A 52 27.07 -3.75 3.58
C GLY A 52 26.65 -2.47 4.32
N ALA A 53 25.74 -1.68 3.73
CA ALA A 53 25.21 -0.47 4.34
C ALA A 53 24.36 -0.80 5.58
N HIS A 54 23.52 -1.85 5.51
CA HIS A 54 22.72 -2.32 6.64
C HIS A 54 23.56 -2.82 7.82
N ILE A 55 24.68 -3.50 7.57
CA ILE A 55 25.61 -3.92 8.64
C ILE A 55 26.19 -2.70 9.37
N VAL A 56 26.55 -1.64 8.64
CA VAL A 56 27.08 -0.40 9.23
C VAL A 56 26.02 0.33 10.04
N LEU A 57 24.79 0.42 9.53
CA LEU A 57 23.66 1.05 10.22
C LEU A 57 23.33 0.32 11.53
N PHE A 58 23.24 -1.02 11.49
CA PHE A 58 22.98 -1.83 12.66
C PHE A 58 24.11 -1.75 13.70
N ALA A 59 25.36 -1.77 13.26
CA ALA A 59 26.53 -1.61 14.14
C ALA A 59 26.57 -0.24 14.85
N ARG A 60 25.92 0.78 14.28
CA ARG A 60 25.77 2.12 14.86
C ARG A 60 24.50 2.28 15.71
N GLY A 61 23.72 1.21 15.89
CA GLY A 61 22.45 1.24 16.61
C GLY A 61 21.32 1.93 15.85
N GLY A 62 21.46 2.13 14.54
CA GLY A 62 20.35 2.53 13.68
C GLY A 62 19.39 1.37 13.42
N GLY A 63 18.10 1.65 13.36
CA GLY A 63 17.09 0.68 12.92
C GLY A 63 16.75 0.86 11.43
N VAL A 64 16.05 -0.13 10.87
CA VAL A 64 15.58 -0.10 9.47
C VAL A 64 14.06 0.05 9.45
N MET A 65 13.54 0.68 8.39
CA MET A 65 12.14 0.81 7.97
C MET A 65 11.22 1.54 8.99
N PRO A 66 10.97 2.85 8.79
CA PRO A 66 10.00 3.61 9.58
C PRO A 66 8.55 3.19 9.35
N THR A 67 8.28 2.43 8.29
CA THR A 67 6.98 1.82 7.98
C THR A 67 7.18 0.49 7.24
N ASP A 68 6.28 -0.48 7.45
CA ASP A 68 6.19 -1.74 6.72
C ASP A 68 5.27 -1.63 5.47
N GLU A 69 4.80 -0.42 5.16
CA GLU A 69 3.91 -0.15 4.03
C GLU A 69 4.66 -0.04 2.70
N TYR A 70 3.95 -0.38 1.61
CA TYR A 70 4.47 -0.25 0.25
C TYR A 70 4.88 1.19 -0.07
N THR A 71 6.14 1.40 -0.43
CA THR A 71 6.67 2.70 -0.86
C THR A 71 6.14 3.05 -2.24
N VAL A 72 5.44 4.18 -2.34
CA VAL A 72 5.02 4.72 -3.64
C VAL A 72 6.29 5.03 -4.45
N ARG A 73 6.24 4.85 -5.77
CA ARG A 73 7.41 4.85 -6.66
C ARG A 73 8.35 6.04 -6.46
N ASP A 74 7.80 7.23 -6.25
CA ASP A 74 8.56 8.48 -6.18
C ASP A 74 8.79 8.95 -4.72
N ALA A 75 8.46 8.12 -3.72
CA ALA A 75 8.56 8.45 -2.31
C ALA A 75 9.91 8.00 -1.71
N ASP A 76 10.52 8.89 -0.94
CA ASP A 76 11.75 8.63 -0.18
C ASP A 76 11.42 7.87 1.13
N ASN A 77 12.00 6.67 1.32
CA ASN A 77 11.85 5.89 2.54
C ASN A 77 12.67 6.44 3.72
N ASP A 78 13.79 7.10 3.43
CA ASP A 78 14.71 7.64 4.43
C ASP A 78 14.22 8.98 5.00
N ALA A 79 13.34 9.67 4.27
CA ALA A 79 12.66 10.87 4.75
C ALA A 79 11.78 10.61 5.99
N LEU A 80 11.35 9.36 6.21
CA LEU A 80 10.51 8.99 7.35
C LEU A 80 11.37 8.68 8.59
N GLN A 81 11.00 9.27 9.73
CA GLN A 81 11.71 9.04 10.98
C GLN A 81 11.01 7.96 11.79
N GLN A 82 11.78 7.02 12.36
CA GLN A 82 11.25 5.96 13.23
C GLN A 82 10.50 6.50 14.46
N GLY A 83 10.80 7.74 14.88
CA GLY A 83 10.12 8.43 15.97
C GLY A 83 8.85 9.19 15.57
N ASN A 84 8.41 9.14 14.31
CA ASN A 84 7.21 9.85 13.90
C ASN A 84 5.98 9.36 14.70
N PRO A 85 5.14 10.27 15.22
CA PRO A 85 3.87 9.86 15.81
C PRO A 85 2.97 9.28 14.72
N VAL A 86 2.05 8.40 15.10
CA VAL A 86 1.09 7.75 14.17
C VAL A 86 0.31 8.78 13.33
N TRP A 87 0.08 9.97 13.89
CA TRP A 87 -0.45 11.13 13.18
C TRP A 87 -0.08 12.42 13.92
N TRP A 88 -0.16 13.56 13.24
CA TRP A 88 0.00 14.88 13.84
C TRP A 88 -0.81 15.95 13.11
N ILE A 89 -1.03 17.08 13.78
CA ILE A 89 -1.74 18.24 13.24
C ILE A 89 -0.71 19.28 12.80
N ALA A 90 -0.92 19.85 11.61
CA ALA A 90 -0.07 20.87 11.04
C ALA A 90 -0.87 22.02 10.42
N GLY A 91 -0.20 23.17 10.25
CA GLY A 91 -0.76 24.31 9.50
C GLY A 91 -0.58 24.21 7.98
N LYS A 92 0.30 23.31 7.52
CA LYS A 92 0.63 23.09 6.10
C LYS A 92 0.84 21.60 5.83
N PRO A 93 0.62 21.11 4.61
CA PRO A 93 0.68 19.68 4.29
C PRO A 93 2.07 19.09 4.48
N ASP A 94 3.15 19.84 4.28
CA ASP A 94 4.55 19.35 4.37
C ASP A 94 5.24 19.69 5.70
N ALA A 95 4.48 19.92 6.78
CA ALA A 95 5.11 20.18 8.07
C ALA A 95 5.83 18.91 8.58
N PRO A 96 7.06 19.02 9.11
CA PRO A 96 7.76 17.89 9.68
C PRO A 96 7.03 17.37 10.92
N ALA A 97 7.31 16.11 11.28
CA ALA A 97 6.83 15.55 12.53
C ALA A 97 7.41 16.31 13.73
N PRO A 98 6.65 16.46 14.83
CA PRO A 98 7.15 17.05 16.06
C PRO A 98 8.22 16.14 16.70
N VAL A 99 9.37 16.71 17.07
CA VAL A 99 10.45 15.95 17.73
C VAL A 99 10.04 15.55 19.15
N LEU A 100 10.02 14.24 19.41
CA LEU A 100 9.87 13.66 20.75
C LEU A 100 11.06 14.05 21.63
N GLY A 101 10.93 15.13 22.39
CA GLY A 101 11.96 15.53 23.35
C GLY A 101 11.71 16.87 24.05
N THR A 102 11.11 17.84 23.37
CA THR A 102 11.02 19.21 23.91
C THR A 102 9.62 19.81 23.94
N GLU A 103 8.67 19.32 23.11
CA GLU A 103 7.33 19.94 23.03
C GLU A 103 6.16 18.94 22.98
N MET A 104 6.43 17.64 23.16
CA MET A 104 5.36 16.63 23.23
C MET A 104 4.66 16.57 24.61
N ARG A 105 4.73 17.64 25.40
CA ARG A 105 3.62 18.00 26.30
C ARG A 105 2.63 18.79 25.47
N MET A 106 1.83 18.05 24.71
CA MET A 106 0.48 18.41 24.28
C MET A 106 0.09 19.88 24.55
N ARG A 107 0.44 20.79 23.63
CA ARG A 107 -0.44 21.93 23.35
C ARG A 107 -1.41 21.53 22.24
N VAL A 108 -2.05 20.38 22.49
CA VAL A 108 -3.30 19.96 21.89
C VAL A 108 -4.33 20.95 22.39
N LEU A 109 -4.88 21.77 21.51
CA LEU A 109 -6.08 22.54 21.80
C LEU A 109 -7.26 21.56 21.90
N GLY A 110 -7.39 20.94 23.07
CA GLY A 110 -8.56 20.16 23.49
C GLY A 110 -8.39 18.65 23.44
N LEU A 111 -7.73 18.10 24.47
CA LEU A 111 -7.60 16.67 24.85
C LEU A 111 -6.94 15.75 23.79
N PRO A 112 -5.92 14.95 24.15
CA PRO A 112 -5.57 13.81 23.30
C PRO A 112 -6.83 12.94 23.16
N PRO A 113 -7.13 12.41 21.95
CA PRO A 113 -8.13 11.35 21.87
C PRO A 113 -7.71 10.29 22.88
N ARG A 114 -8.64 9.85 23.72
CA ARG A 114 -8.37 8.74 24.63
C ARG A 114 -7.92 7.56 23.76
N PRO A 115 -7.08 6.64 24.26
CA PRO A 115 -6.75 5.43 23.52
C PRO A 115 -8.02 4.66 23.04
N GLU A 116 -9.14 4.88 23.73
CA GLU A 116 -10.49 4.41 23.40
C GLU A 116 -11.11 5.05 22.13
N ASP A 117 -10.70 6.28 21.80
CA ASP A 117 -11.27 7.11 20.73
C ASP A 117 -10.61 6.84 19.37
N VAL A 118 -9.58 6.00 19.33
CA VAL A 118 -8.90 5.61 18.10
C VAL A 118 -8.85 4.10 17.95
N THR A 119 -9.69 3.58 17.07
CA THR A 119 -9.61 2.19 16.63
C THR A 119 -8.68 2.12 15.43
N TRP A 120 -7.46 1.64 15.65
CA TRP A 120 -6.51 1.29 14.60
C TRP A 120 -6.71 -0.17 14.22
N ASN A 121 -7.16 -0.41 13.00
CA ASN A 121 -6.98 -1.71 12.37
C ASN A 121 -6.26 -1.52 11.02
N THR A 122 -5.77 -2.63 10.47
CA THR A 122 -4.94 -2.61 9.26
C THR A 122 -5.67 -1.99 8.08
N GLU A 123 -7.00 -2.13 7.98
CA GLU A 123 -7.80 -1.72 6.82
C GLU A 123 -8.72 -0.52 7.10
N HIS A 124 -8.80 -0.06 8.34
CA HIS A 124 -9.77 0.93 8.79
C HIS A 124 -9.26 1.61 10.08
N THR A 125 -9.25 2.93 10.06
CA THR A 125 -8.84 3.79 11.17
C THR A 125 -9.91 4.84 11.39
N ARG A 126 -10.34 4.99 12.63
CA ARG A 126 -11.29 6.02 13.03
C ARG A 126 -10.69 6.90 14.11
N MET A 127 -10.81 8.21 13.96
CA MET A 127 -10.31 9.18 14.94
C MET A 127 -11.26 10.37 15.08
N GLN A 128 -11.34 10.91 16.29
CA GLN A 128 -12.09 12.13 16.58
C GLN A 128 -11.11 13.25 16.90
N VAL A 129 -11.21 14.36 16.17
CA VAL A 129 -10.32 15.52 16.31
C VAL A 129 -11.14 16.78 16.47
N LEU A 130 -10.86 17.58 17.50
CA LEU A 130 -11.44 18.90 17.70
C LEU A 130 -10.35 19.96 17.55
N TRP A 131 -10.50 20.88 16.61
CA TRP A 131 -9.49 21.92 16.40
C TRP A 131 -10.12 23.29 16.08
N PRO A 132 -9.64 24.41 16.63
CA PRO A 132 -10.34 25.71 16.50
C PRO A 132 -10.17 26.41 15.15
N ARG A 133 -9.28 25.92 14.28
CA ARG A 133 -8.99 26.49 12.95
C ARG A 133 -8.86 25.39 11.93
N SER A 134 -8.90 25.71 10.63
CA SER A 134 -8.56 24.76 9.59
C SER A 134 -7.12 24.24 9.78
N PHE A 135 -6.92 22.97 9.47
CA PHE A 135 -5.65 22.30 9.71
C PHE A 135 -5.43 21.16 8.73
N TRP A 136 -4.19 20.68 8.70
CA TRP A 136 -3.79 19.47 8.01
C TRP A 136 -3.59 18.38 9.04
N LEU A 137 -4.32 17.28 8.90
CA LEU A 137 -4.04 16.03 9.60
C LEU A 137 -3.06 15.24 8.75
N ILE A 138 -1.85 15.05 9.26
CA ILE A 138 -0.85 14.21 8.61
C ILE A 138 -0.86 12.88 9.33
N VAL A 139 -0.97 11.80 8.58
CA VAL A 139 -0.97 10.44 9.12
C VAL A 139 0.31 9.76 8.67
N ASN A 140 0.99 9.08 9.60
CA ASN A 140 2.21 8.34 9.32
C ASN A 140 1.90 7.01 8.60
N ARG A 141 1.25 7.15 7.45
CA ARG A 141 0.82 6.11 6.52
C ARG A 141 0.97 6.66 5.09
N ARG A 142 1.39 5.79 4.19
CA ARG A 142 1.61 6.07 2.76
C ARG A 142 0.32 6.51 2.08
N ALA A 143 0.43 7.51 1.21
CA ALA A 143 -0.67 8.02 0.39
C ALA A 143 -1.01 7.06 -0.77
N TYR A 144 -1.43 5.83 -0.43
CA TYR A 144 -1.76 4.82 -1.42
C TYR A 144 -3.19 5.01 -2.01
N PRO A 145 -3.42 4.83 -3.32
CA PRO A 145 -4.72 5.10 -3.96
C PRO A 145 -5.91 4.30 -3.41
N ALA A 146 -5.67 3.16 -2.76
CA ALA A 146 -6.71 2.36 -2.14
C ALA A 146 -7.20 2.94 -0.80
N TRP A 147 -6.54 3.96 -0.25
CA TRP A 147 -7.04 4.67 0.92
C TRP A 147 -8.14 5.65 0.52
N GLN A 148 -9.25 5.60 1.24
CA GLN A 148 -10.28 6.62 1.21
C GLN A 148 -10.37 7.27 2.57
N VAL A 149 -10.62 8.58 2.56
CA VAL A 149 -10.80 9.35 3.78
C VAL A 149 -12.15 10.03 3.74
N THR A 150 -12.88 9.93 4.84
CA THR A 150 -14.08 10.73 5.07
C THR A 150 -13.91 11.56 6.35
N SER A 151 -14.49 12.76 6.37
CA SER A 151 -14.68 13.55 7.57
C SER A 151 -16.16 13.78 7.77
N ASN A 152 -16.68 13.39 8.93
CA ASN A 152 -18.11 13.49 9.26
C ASN A 152 -19.01 12.82 8.19
N GLY A 153 -18.51 11.73 7.57
CA GLY A 153 -19.20 10.96 6.53
C GLY A 153 -19.08 11.52 5.10
N ALA A 154 -18.45 12.68 4.90
CA ALA A 154 -18.21 13.23 3.56
C ALA A 154 -16.77 12.91 3.08
N PRO A 155 -16.56 12.51 1.81
CA PRO A 155 -15.22 12.28 1.27
C PRO A 155 -14.33 13.52 1.35
N VAL A 156 -13.07 13.32 1.76
CA VAL A 156 -12.05 14.37 1.84
C VAL A 156 -10.87 13.96 0.95
N PRO A 157 -10.31 14.87 0.15
CA PRO A 157 -9.16 14.54 -0.69
C PRO A 157 -7.93 14.22 0.15
N ILE A 158 -7.17 13.22 -0.29
CA ILE A 158 -5.84 12.93 0.22
C ILE A 158 -4.84 13.74 -0.60
N THR A 159 -3.96 14.48 0.06
CA THR A 159 -2.79 15.10 -0.55
C THR A 159 -1.57 14.25 -0.25
N GLU A 160 -0.91 13.77 -1.30
CA GLU A 160 0.37 13.08 -1.18
C GLU A 160 1.49 14.10 -0.89
N ARG A 161 2.28 13.81 0.13
CA ARG A 161 3.45 14.61 0.51
C ARG A 161 4.70 14.11 -0.21
N ALA A 162 5.75 14.94 -0.23
CA ALA A 162 7.05 14.56 -0.79
C ALA A 162 7.70 13.36 -0.07
N ASP A 163 7.41 13.16 1.22
CA ASP A 163 7.85 11.99 2.00
C ASP A 163 6.91 10.79 1.82
N GLY A 164 5.98 10.84 0.87
CA GLY A 164 5.01 9.79 0.54
C GLY A 164 3.90 9.57 1.56
N LEU A 165 3.81 10.37 2.62
CA LEU A 165 2.72 10.29 3.59
C LEU A 165 1.45 10.99 3.09
N MET A 166 0.31 10.63 3.66
CA MET A 166 -0.94 11.34 3.40
C MET A 166 -1.13 12.56 4.31
N ALA A 167 -1.52 13.67 3.69
CA ALA A 167 -2.00 14.88 4.36
C ALA A 167 -3.48 15.12 3.99
N ILE A 168 -4.31 15.30 5.02
CA ILE A 168 -5.76 15.42 4.91
C ILE A 168 -6.16 16.83 5.38
N PRO A 169 -6.73 17.69 4.51
CA PRO A 169 -7.20 19.01 4.92
C PRO A 169 -8.53 18.88 5.66
N LEU A 170 -8.62 19.44 6.87
CA LEU A 170 -9.81 19.40 7.71
C LEU A 170 -10.27 20.82 8.11
N PRO A 171 -11.60 21.06 8.14
CA PRO A 171 -12.14 22.32 8.60
C PRO A 171 -11.98 22.49 10.11
N ALA A 172 -12.15 23.73 10.59
CA ALA A 172 -12.26 24.02 12.01
C ALA A 172 -13.48 23.31 12.63
N GLY A 173 -13.35 22.91 13.89
CA GLY A 173 -14.39 22.26 14.68
C GLY A 173 -14.14 20.77 14.92
N PRO A 174 -15.17 20.05 15.38
CA PRO A 174 -15.12 18.60 15.55
C PRO A 174 -15.16 17.89 14.20
N ASN A 175 -14.25 16.95 14.02
CA ASN A 175 -14.12 16.11 12.84
C ASN A 175 -14.04 14.65 13.30
N ASN A 176 -14.98 13.82 12.86
CA ASN A 176 -14.87 12.36 12.94
C ASN A 176 -14.27 11.88 11.61
N VAL A 177 -12.98 11.59 11.64
CA VAL A 177 -12.21 11.17 10.46
C VAL A 177 -12.17 9.65 10.41
N GLU A 178 -12.52 9.12 9.26
CA GLU A 178 -12.48 7.68 8.98
C GLU A 178 -11.62 7.46 7.74
N ILE A 179 -10.64 6.58 7.87
CA ILE A 179 -9.72 6.17 6.82
C ILE A 179 -9.96 4.69 6.61
N HIS A 180 -10.34 4.27 5.41
CA HIS A 180 -10.56 2.86 5.12
C HIS A 180 -9.96 2.45 3.79
N TYR A 181 -9.55 1.19 3.73
CA TYR A 181 -9.05 0.54 2.54
C TYR A 181 -10.23 0.15 1.66
N HIS A 182 -10.11 0.36 0.35
CA HIS A 182 -11.05 -0.16 -0.62
C HIS A 182 -10.31 -0.90 -1.72
N HIS A 183 -10.93 -1.97 -2.23
CA HIS A 183 -10.37 -2.69 -3.36
C HIS A 183 -10.29 -1.81 -4.59
N THR A 184 -9.10 -1.76 -5.19
CA THR A 184 -8.89 -1.04 -6.44
C THR A 184 -9.51 -1.82 -7.62
N PRO A 185 -9.92 -1.15 -8.71
CA PRO A 185 -10.40 -1.85 -9.91
C PRO A 185 -9.38 -2.85 -10.46
N ALA A 186 -8.09 -2.58 -10.31
CA ALA A 186 -7.00 -3.47 -10.71
C ALA A 186 -6.98 -4.77 -9.87
N GLU A 187 -7.15 -4.67 -8.54
CA GLU A 187 -7.28 -5.85 -7.68
C GLU A 187 -8.48 -6.71 -8.07
N LEU A 188 -9.64 -6.08 -8.30
CA LEU A 188 -10.85 -6.78 -8.72
C LEU A 188 -10.65 -7.50 -10.07
N LEU A 189 -10.00 -6.85 -11.03
CA LEU A 189 -9.68 -7.45 -12.32
C LEU A 189 -8.72 -8.64 -12.14
N GLY A 190 -7.70 -8.50 -11.30
CA GLY A 190 -6.76 -9.58 -10.98
C GLY A 190 -7.44 -10.80 -10.36
N LEU A 191 -8.40 -10.57 -9.46
CA LEU A 191 -9.22 -11.64 -8.87
C LEU A 191 -10.08 -12.35 -9.91
N VAL A 192 -10.78 -11.60 -10.77
CA VAL A 192 -11.62 -12.17 -11.84
C VAL A 192 -10.76 -13.01 -12.81
N LEU A 193 -9.63 -12.48 -13.27
CA LEU A 193 -8.73 -13.19 -14.17
C LEU A 193 -8.14 -14.46 -13.53
N SER A 194 -7.81 -14.40 -12.23
CA SER A 194 -7.32 -15.56 -11.50
C SER A 194 -8.39 -16.66 -11.39
N LEU A 195 -9.64 -16.27 -11.09
CA LEU A 195 -10.76 -17.20 -11.02
C LEU A 195 -11.04 -17.84 -12.39
N MET A 196 -11.02 -17.05 -13.46
CA MET A 196 -11.15 -17.56 -14.83
C MET A 196 -10.04 -18.56 -15.18
N GLY A 197 -8.79 -18.28 -14.78
CA GLY A 197 -7.67 -19.21 -14.98
C GLY A 197 -7.88 -20.55 -14.25
N ILE A 198 -8.35 -20.51 -13.01
CA ILE A 198 -8.67 -21.73 -12.24
C ILE A 198 -9.81 -22.52 -12.90
N LEU A 199 -10.89 -21.86 -13.31
CA LEU A 199 -12.02 -22.52 -13.97
C LEU A 199 -11.61 -23.17 -15.29
N LEU A 200 -10.79 -22.49 -16.08
CA LEU A 200 -10.25 -23.04 -17.33
C LEU A 200 -9.39 -24.28 -17.06
N ALA A 201 -8.52 -24.25 -16.05
CA ALA A 201 -7.69 -25.39 -15.67
C ALA A 201 -8.54 -26.60 -15.22
N ILE A 202 -9.61 -26.36 -14.46
CA ILE A 202 -10.55 -27.41 -14.05
C ILE A 202 -11.27 -28.00 -15.26
N LEU A 203 -11.74 -27.16 -16.19
CA LEU A 203 -12.45 -27.61 -17.39
C LEU A 203 -11.57 -28.50 -18.28
N ILE A 204 -10.32 -28.10 -18.52
CA ILE A 204 -9.34 -28.89 -19.30
C ILE A 204 -9.14 -30.26 -18.65
N ARG A 205 -8.87 -30.28 -17.33
CA ARG A 205 -8.70 -31.54 -16.58
C ARG A 205 -9.93 -32.45 -16.64
N ARG A 206 -11.14 -31.88 -16.62
CA ARG A 206 -12.39 -32.66 -16.72
C ARG A 206 -12.53 -33.31 -18.09
N ILE A 207 -12.27 -32.58 -19.17
CA ILE A 207 -12.37 -33.10 -20.56
C ILE A 207 -11.40 -34.27 -20.76
N GLU A 208 -10.19 -34.17 -20.21
CA GLU A 208 -9.17 -35.22 -20.29
C GLU A 208 -9.54 -36.50 -19.54
N HIS A 209 -10.27 -36.41 -18.43
CA HIS A 209 -10.70 -37.60 -17.68
C HIS A 209 -11.83 -38.37 -18.38
N PHE A 210 -12.61 -37.72 -19.26
CA PHE A 210 -13.72 -38.36 -19.99
C PHE A 210 -13.33 -38.87 -21.39
N SER A 211 -12.08 -38.63 -21.82
CA SER A 211 -11.56 -39.02 -23.14
C SER A 211 -10.58 -40.20 -23.04
#